data_AF-A0A6L3MXH8-F1
#
_entry.id   AF-A0A6L3MXH8-F1
#
_cell.length_a   1.000
_cell.length_b   1.000
_cell.length_c   1.000
_cell.angle_alpha   90.00
_cell.angle_beta   90.00
_cell.angle_gamma   90.00
#
_symmetry.space_group_name_H-M   'P 1'
#
loop_
_entity.id
_entity.type
_entity.pdbx_description
1 polymer ?
#
loop_
_entity_poly.entity_id
_entity_poly.type
_entity_poly.pdbx_seq_one_letter_code
_entity_poly.pdbx_strand_id
1 'polypeptide(L)'
;MNANNLFQTALFIVVLLAAAVPVARYLAAVMDGSARVVRVFGPLERALYRVAGVDAGREMSWKQYAVATIAFNALGALFLYGLLRLQGFLPGNPQQFGAMTVDGAFNTAVSFVTNTNWQDYTPEQTVSYLTQMLGLTVQNFLSAATGIVVVIALIRGFARHTAQTIGNFWVDLTRVTLYVLVPMAALVAALLMSQGVIQNMRAYQDVPVLQASTYAAPKLDAQGSPVKDDKGNPVTVPTPLTKQTLAMGPVASQEAIKMLGTNGGGFFNANSAHPYENPTPFANFVQIFAILIIPAALCLVFGRMIGDRRQGIAVLAAMTVAFTLATGVEVSAEQAGNPTLAALHVDQSANALQSGGNMEGKETRFGIAQTGIFTVATTAASCGAVDTMHDSLTPLGGLVPMLLMQLGEVIYGGVGSGLYGMLVFALLAVFVAGLMIGRTPEYVGKKIEAYEMKMVSIVVLLTPLLVLVGASIAVLAEAGRAGILNPGPHGFSEILYAFSSAANNNGSAFAGLTVGTPFYNWMTAIAMWFGRFGTIVPVLAIAGSLAAKKRIAATSGTLPTHGPLFVVLLLGTVLLVGALTYVPALALGPGVEHLMMWLGA
;
A
#
# COMPACT_ATOMS: atom_id res chain seq x y z
N MET A 1 -16.76 18.78 7.86
CA MET A 1 -15.42 19.43 7.77
C MET A 1 -15.47 20.88 8.24
N ASN A 2 -14.43 21.35 8.92
CA ASN A 2 -14.22 22.78 9.23
C ASN A 2 -13.27 23.44 8.19
N ALA A 3 -13.04 24.75 8.30
CA ALA A 3 -12.18 25.49 7.37
C ALA A 3 -10.72 25.03 7.36
N ASN A 4 -10.19 24.62 8.52
CA ASN A 4 -8.82 24.10 8.65
C ASN A 4 -8.65 22.79 7.86
N ASN A 5 -9.61 21.87 7.99
CA ASN A 5 -9.61 20.59 7.28
C ASN A 5 -9.59 20.83 5.76
N LEU A 6 -10.45 21.72 5.26
CA LEU A 6 -10.51 22.06 3.83
C LEU A 6 -9.20 22.67 3.33
N PHE A 7 -8.61 23.58 4.11
CA PHE A 7 -7.35 24.24 3.77
C PHE A 7 -6.20 23.23 3.65
N GLN A 8 -6.04 22.32 4.62
CA GLN A 8 -4.98 21.32 4.60
C GLN A 8 -5.11 20.36 3.41
N THR A 9 -6.33 19.86 3.15
CA THR A 9 -6.59 18.99 1.99
C THR A 9 -6.28 19.70 0.66
N ALA A 10 -6.75 20.94 0.50
CA ALA A 10 -6.50 21.71 -0.72
C ALA A 10 -5.01 22.02 -0.92
N LEU A 11 -4.31 22.44 0.15
CA LEU A 11 -2.88 22.71 0.11
C LEU A 11 -2.10 21.46 -0.28
N PHE A 12 -2.41 20.31 0.33
CA PHE A 12 -1.77 19.04 0.01
C PHE A 12 -1.90 18.67 -1.47
N ILE A 13 -3.12 18.71 -2.01
CA ILE A 13 -3.38 18.37 -3.42
C ILE A 13 -2.60 19.30 -4.36
N VAL A 14 -2.58 20.61 -4.08
CA VAL A 14 -1.85 21.59 -4.91
C VAL A 14 -0.35 21.28 -4.91
N VAL A 15 0.24 21.02 -3.73
CA VAL A 15 1.67 20.69 -3.60
C VAL A 15 2.00 19.39 -4.34
N LEU A 16 1.18 18.35 -4.17
CA LEU A 16 1.35 17.06 -4.84
C LEU A 16 1.34 17.22 -6.37
N LEU A 17 0.32 17.88 -6.93
CA LEU A 17 0.19 18.07 -8.38
C LEU A 17 1.31 18.92 -8.96
N ALA A 18 1.73 19.97 -8.25
CA ALA A 18 2.84 20.82 -8.67
C ALA A 18 4.16 20.04 -8.72
N ALA A 19 4.44 19.21 -7.70
CA ALA A 19 5.65 18.40 -7.62
C ALA A 19 5.66 17.19 -8.57
N ALA A 20 4.49 16.62 -8.90
CA ALA A 20 4.39 15.51 -9.83
C ALA A 20 4.94 15.85 -11.22
N VAL A 21 4.85 17.13 -11.65
CA VAL A 21 5.32 17.58 -12.97
C VAL A 21 6.84 17.42 -13.15
N PRO A 22 7.72 17.98 -12.30
CA PRO A 22 9.17 17.78 -12.41
C PRO A 22 9.59 16.33 -12.13
N VAL A 23 8.98 15.64 -11.15
CA VAL A 23 9.30 14.24 -10.86
C VAL A 23 9.02 13.37 -12.08
N ALA A 24 7.89 13.57 -12.76
CA ALA A 24 7.56 12.82 -13.96
C ALA A 24 8.51 13.10 -15.15
N ARG A 25 9.04 14.32 -15.26
CA ARG A 25 10.08 14.63 -16.27
C ARG A 25 11.37 13.86 -15.96
N TYR A 26 11.75 13.80 -14.70
CA TYR A 26 12.93 13.07 -14.25
C TYR A 26 12.78 11.56 -14.48
N LEU A 27 11.65 10.98 -14.04
CA LEU A 27 11.34 9.55 -14.26
C LEU A 27 11.39 9.17 -15.73
N ALA A 28 10.72 9.94 -16.60
CA ALA A 28 10.76 9.68 -18.04
C ALA A 28 12.19 9.73 -18.60
N ALA A 29 12.99 10.72 -18.20
CA ALA A 29 14.37 10.84 -18.65
C ALA A 29 15.28 9.67 -18.17
N VAL A 30 15.04 9.15 -16.96
CA VAL A 30 15.76 7.97 -16.45
C VAL A 30 15.38 6.73 -17.27
N MET A 31 14.09 6.51 -17.51
CA MET A 31 13.62 5.35 -18.26
C MET A 31 14.04 5.39 -19.74
N ASP A 32 14.10 6.57 -20.33
CA ASP A 32 14.61 6.77 -21.70
C ASP A 32 16.14 6.75 -21.76
N GLY A 33 16.84 6.73 -20.62
CA GLY A 33 18.31 6.76 -20.54
C GLY A 33 18.95 8.12 -20.86
N SER A 34 18.15 9.17 -21.06
CA SER A 34 18.62 10.52 -21.41
C SER A 34 19.03 11.35 -20.18
N ALA A 35 18.61 10.93 -18.98
CA ALA A 35 18.93 11.62 -17.73
C ALA A 35 20.44 11.75 -17.52
N ARG A 36 20.86 12.90 -16.99
CA ARG A 36 22.28 13.18 -16.69
C ARG A 36 22.86 12.14 -15.72
N VAL A 37 22.07 11.70 -14.74
CA VAL A 37 22.49 10.69 -13.74
C VAL A 37 22.86 9.37 -14.41
N VAL A 38 22.07 8.90 -15.38
CA VAL A 38 22.32 7.66 -16.13
C VAL A 38 23.62 7.78 -16.94
N ARG A 39 23.89 8.96 -17.52
CA ARG A 39 25.13 9.21 -18.25
C ARG A 39 26.36 9.24 -17.34
N VAL A 40 26.25 9.85 -16.16
CA VAL A 40 27.34 9.95 -15.18
C VAL A 40 27.66 8.60 -14.54
N PHE A 41 26.64 7.86 -14.14
CA PHE A 41 26.77 6.56 -13.46
C PHE A 41 26.71 5.35 -14.42
N GLY A 42 26.61 5.57 -15.73
CA GLY A 42 26.60 4.52 -16.75
C GLY A 42 27.76 3.52 -16.71
N PRO A 43 29.00 3.89 -16.30
CA PRO A 43 30.06 2.90 -16.06
C PRO A 43 29.74 1.92 -14.93
N LEU A 44 29.15 2.39 -13.83
CA LEU A 44 28.72 1.54 -12.71
C LEU A 44 27.60 0.59 -13.15
N GLU A 45 26.60 1.11 -13.86
CA GLU A 45 25.51 0.31 -14.44
C GLU A 45 26.05 -0.82 -15.34
N ARG A 46 26.99 -0.51 -16.24
CA ARG A 46 27.63 -1.52 -17.12
C ARG A 46 28.47 -2.53 -16.34
N ALA A 47 29.11 -2.12 -15.25
CA ALA A 47 29.85 -3.03 -14.39
C ALA A 47 28.91 -4.02 -13.68
N LEU A 48 27.80 -3.53 -13.12
CA LEU A 48 26.76 -4.36 -12.50
C LEU A 48 26.16 -5.35 -13.51
N TYR A 49 25.84 -4.89 -14.72
CA TYR A 49 25.36 -5.76 -15.78
C TYR A 49 26.36 -6.86 -16.15
N ARG A 50 27.65 -6.52 -16.24
CA ARG A 50 28.70 -7.51 -16.55
C ARG A 50 28.82 -8.57 -15.46
N VAL A 51 28.78 -8.17 -14.18
CA VAL A 51 28.83 -9.11 -13.05
C VAL A 51 27.59 -10.01 -13.02
N ALA A 52 26.42 -9.46 -13.32
CA ALA A 52 25.16 -10.19 -13.35
C ALA A 52 24.91 -10.98 -14.65
N GLY A 53 25.79 -10.88 -15.65
CA GLY A 53 25.59 -11.48 -16.98
C GLY A 53 24.42 -10.89 -17.78
N VAL A 54 24.02 -9.65 -17.47
CA VAL A 54 22.92 -8.94 -18.15
C VAL A 54 23.44 -8.28 -19.42
N ASP A 55 22.86 -8.66 -20.56
CA ASP A 55 23.03 -7.91 -21.81
C ASP A 55 21.98 -6.80 -21.89
N ALA A 56 22.42 -5.55 -21.70
CA ALA A 56 21.55 -4.38 -21.73
C ALA A 56 20.97 -4.06 -23.12
N GLY A 57 21.58 -4.58 -24.20
CA GLY A 57 21.09 -4.40 -25.57
C GLY A 57 20.00 -5.41 -25.95
N ARG A 58 19.84 -6.49 -25.17
CA ARG A 58 18.88 -7.55 -25.45
C ARG A 58 17.49 -7.16 -25.00
N GLU A 59 16.61 -6.96 -25.96
CA GLU A 59 15.17 -6.74 -25.74
C GLU A 59 14.44 -8.07 -25.42
N MET A 60 13.36 -7.97 -24.65
CA MET A 60 12.55 -9.09 -24.18
C MET A 60 11.12 -9.03 -24.71
N SER A 61 10.61 -10.17 -25.16
CA SER A 61 9.17 -10.39 -25.34
C SER A 61 8.43 -10.34 -24.00
N TRP A 62 7.10 -10.17 -24.02
CA TRP A 62 6.32 -10.12 -22.79
C TRP A 62 6.42 -11.39 -21.95
N LYS A 63 6.54 -12.57 -22.58
CA LYS A 63 6.70 -13.84 -21.88
C LYS A 63 8.02 -13.91 -21.11
N GLN A 64 9.11 -13.52 -21.76
CA GLN A 64 10.44 -13.47 -21.12
C GLN A 64 10.46 -12.46 -19.97
N TYR A 65 9.84 -11.30 -20.18
CA TYR A 65 9.71 -10.26 -19.16
C TYR A 65 8.91 -10.76 -17.94
N ALA A 66 7.79 -11.45 -18.17
CA ALA A 66 6.96 -12.03 -17.12
C ALA A 66 7.71 -13.12 -16.34
N VAL A 67 8.39 -14.04 -17.02
CA VAL A 67 9.20 -15.08 -16.35
C VAL A 67 10.31 -14.46 -15.52
N ALA A 68 11.02 -13.46 -16.03
CA ALA A 68 12.06 -12.76 -15.28
C ALA A 68 11.49 -12.07 -14.03
N THR A 69 10.33 -11.42 -14.17
CA THR A 69 9.63 -10.76 -13.05
C THR A 69 9.25 -11.74 -11.95
N ILE A 70 8.61 -12.86 -12.30
CA ILE A 70 8.16 -13.87 -11.33
C ILE A 70 9.35 -14.58 -10.68
N ALA A 71 10.35 -15.01 -11.47
CA ALA A 71 11.52 -15.70 -10.95
C ALA A 71 12.32 -14.82 -9.98
N PHE A 72 12.52 -13.54 -10.33
CA PHE A 72 13.23 -12.59 -9.46
C PHE A 72 12.53 -12.41 -8.11
N ASN A 73 11.21 -12.23 -8.12
CA ASN A 73 10.44 -12.04 -6.90
C ASN A 73 10.33 -13.33 -6.07
N ALA A 74 10.16 -14.50 -6.71
CA ALA A 74 10.18 -15.79 -6.00
C ALA A 74 11.51 -16.04 -5.28
N LEU A 75 12.65 -15.71 -5.93
CA LEU A 75 13.97 -15.79 -5.30
C LEU A 75 14.10 -14.80 -4.15
N GLY A 76 13.55 -13.58 -4.28
CA GLY A 76 13.46 -12.62 -3.18
C GLY A 76 12.69 -13.16 -1.97
N ALA A 77 11.58 -13.85 -2.20
CA ALA A 77 10.76 -14.44 -1.14
C ALA A 77 11.51 -15.56 -0.42
N LEU A 78 12.18 -16.44 -1.18
CA LEU A 78 13.00 -17.50 -0.60
C LEU A 78 14.17 -16.94 0.22
N PHE A 79 14.82 -15.90 -0.28
CA PHE A 79 15.91 -15.23 0.44
C PHE A 79 15.43 -14.61 1.76
N LEU A 80 14.32 -13.85 1.73
CA LEU A 80 13.76 -13.24 2.93
C LEU A 80 13.26 -14.29 3.92
N TYR A 81 12.58 -15.33 3.45
CA TYR A 81 12.16 -16.46 4.29
C TYR A 81 13.37 -17.10 5.00
N GLY A 82 14.48 -17.32 4.27
CA GLY A 82 15.72 -17.81 4.84
C GLY A 82 16.29 -16.89 5.92
N LEU A 83 16.34 -15.58 5.70
CA LEU A 83 16.78 -14.61 6.69
C LEU A 83 15.92 -14.66 7.97
N LEU A 84 14.60 -14.68 7.85
CA LEU A 84 13.67 -14.73 8.99
C LEU A 84 13.80 -16.03 9.80
N ARG A 85 14.04 -17.16 9.12
CA ARG A 85 14.24 -18.48 9.76
C ARG A 85 15.62 -18.66 10.38
N LEU A 86 16.62 -17.91 9.90
CA LEU A 86 18.01 -18.02 10.37
C LEU A 86 18.46 -16.83 11.25
N GLN A 87 17.60 -15.83 11.48
CA GLN A 87 17.99 -14.58 12.15
C GLN A 87 18.63 -14.75 13.53
N GLY A 88 18.28 -15.82 14.26
CA GLY A 88 18.88 -16.11 15.56
C GLY A 88 20.40 -16.35 15.51
N PHE A 89 20.94 -16.71 14.35
CA PHE A 89 22.37 -16.95 14.13
C PHE A 89 23.09 -15.80 13.42
N LEU A 90 22.35 -14.78 12.98
CA LEU A 90 22.89 -13.68 12.19
C LEU A 90 23.36 -12.52 13.08
N PRO A 91 24.36 -11.73 12.65
CA PRO A 91 24.78 -10.53 13.38
C PRO A 91 23.70 -9.45 13.33
N GLY A 92 23.89 -8.35 14.07
CA GLY A 92 22.90 -7.25 14.09
C GLY A 92 21.59 -7.62 14.81
N ASN A 93 21.68 -8.53 15.79
CA ASN A 93 20.56 -8.98 16.62
C ASN A 93 20.84 -8.69 18.11
N PRO A 94 20.85 -7.42 18.54
CA PRO A 94 21.21 -7.07 19.92
C PRO A 94 20.23 -7.62 20.96
N GLN A 95 18.98 -7.90 20.56
CA GLN A 95 17.95 -8.47 21.43
C GLN A 95 17.89 -10.01 21.39
N GLN A 96 18.79 -10.65 20.62
CA GLN A 96 18.86 -12.12 20.49
C GLN A 96 17.53 -12.78 20.08
N PHE A 97 16.77 -12.12 19.20
CA PHE A 97 15.51 -12.69 18.69
C PHE A 97 15.73 -14.03 17.97
N GLY A 98 14.89 -15.00 18.29
CA GLY A 98 14.91 -16.34 17.68
C GLY A 98 14.32 -16.36 16.27
N ALA A 99 14.24 -17.55 15.69
CA ALA A 99 13.64 -17.73 14.37
C ALA A 99 12.11 -17.54 14.42
N MET A 100 11.54 -16.76 13.49
CA MET A 100 10.08 -16.63 13.36
C MET A 100 9.44 -17.97 13.01
N THR A 101 8.18 -18.22 13.39
CA THR A 101 7.49 -19.48 13.03
C THR A 101 7.47 -19.73 11.52
N VAL A 102 7.21 -20.98 11.10
CA VAL A 102 7.27 -21.38 9.68
C VAL A 102 6.26 -20.59 8.86
N ASP A 103 5.03 -20.51 9.37
CA ASP A 103 3.91 -19.80 8.77
C ASP A 103 4.11 -18.28 8.81
N GLY A 104 4.53 -17.69 9.93
CA GLY A 104 4.77 -16.24 10.04
C GLY A 104 5.93 -15.77 9.15
N ALA A 105 7.02 -16.54 9.08
CA ALA A 105 8.14 -16.25 8.19
C ALA A 105 7.75 -16.35 6.72
N PHE A 106 6.94 -17.35 6.34
CA PHE A 106 6.44 -17.49 4.98
C PHE A 106 5.51 -16.34 4.60
N ASN A 107 4.55 -16.01 5.49
CA ASN A 107 3.64 -14.89 5.30
C ASN A 107 4.40 -13.57 5.13
N THR A 108 5.31 -13.25 6.05
CA THR A 108 6.13 -12.04 6.00
C THR A 108 6.97 -11.97 4.73
N ALA A 109 7.57 -13.09 4.30
CA ALA A 109 8.36 -13.12 3.08
C ALA A 109 7.52 -12.82 1.82
N VAL A 110 6.35 -13.45 1.71
CA VAL A 110 5.41 -13.19 0.61
C VAL A 110 4.89 -11.75 0.67
N SER A 111 4.56 -11.29 1.87
CA SER A 111 4.02 -9.96 2.16
C SER A 111 4.93 -8.84 1.64
N PHE A 112 6.23 -8.87 1.97
CA PHE A 112 7.18 -7.84 1.52
C PHE A 112 7.48 -7.93 0.02
N VAL A 113 7.60 -9.13 -0.54
CA VAL A 113 7.88 -9.32 -1.98
C VAL A 113 6.68 -8.92 -2.85
N THR A 114 5.46 -9.12 -2.35
CA THR A 114 4.24 -8.72 -3.04
C THR A 114 3.93 -7.23 -2.92
N ASN A 115 4.80 -6.46 -2.25
CA ASN A 115 4.61 -5.04 -1.97
C ASN A 115 3.38 -4.76 -1.08
N THR A 116 3.02 -5.71 -0.22
CA THR A 116 1.88 -5.58 0.70
C THR A 116 2.35 -5.18 2.09
N ASN A 117 3.43 -5.80 2.57
CA ASN A 117 3.97 -5.62 3.93
C ASN A 117 2.93 -5.73 5.06
N TRP A 118 1.92 -6.58 4.87
CA TRP A 118 1.14 -7.16 5.96
C TRP A 118 2.04 -7.62 7.12
N GLN A 119 1.66 -7.25 8.34
CA GLN A 119 2.38 -7.59 9.56
C GLN A 119 1.45 -8.33 10.52
N ASP A 120 1.67 -9.63 10.67
CA ASP A 120 0.99 -10.49 11.63
C ASP A 120 1.76 -10.63 12.96
N TYR A 121 2.81 -9.81 13.13
CA TYR A 121 3.78 -9.87 14.21
C TYR A 121 4.09 -8.46 14.72
N THR A 122 4.63 -8.37 15.94
CA THR A 122 5.20 -7.15 16.53
C THR A 122 6.68 -7.04 16.15
N PRO A 123 7.09 -6.17 15.22
CA PRO A 123 8.44 -6.19 14.67
C PRO A 123 9.54 -5.96 15.71
N GLU A 124 9.32 -5.04 16.65
CA GLU A 124 10.23 -4.71 17.73
C GLU A 124 10.37 -5.80 18.80
N GLN A 125 9.66 -6.92 18.67
CA GLN A 125 9.81 -8.10 19.51
C GLN A 125 10.23 -9.35 18.73
N THR A 126 10.24 -9.27 17.39
CA THR A 126 10.28 -10.45 16.52
C THR A 126 11.39 -10.41 15.48
N VAL A 127 11.80 -9.23 15.01
CA VAL A 127 12.68 -9.10 13.85
C VAL A 127 13.98 -8.37 14.21
N SER A 128 15.11 -9.01 13.91
CA SER A 128 16.44 -8.41 14.16
C SER A 128 16.75 -7.22 13.24
N TYR A 129 17.71 -6.38 13.62
CA TYR A 129 18.08 -5.22 12.79
C TYR A 129 18.66 -5.63 11.45
N LEU A 130 19.46 -6.69 11.40
CA LEU A 130 19.98 -7.18 10.12
C LEU A 130 18.85 -7.66 9.21
N THR A 131 17.84 -8.35 9.76
CA THR A 131 16.68 -8.81 8.98
C THR A 131 15.83 -7.63 8.49
N GLN A 132 15.62 -6.60 9.31
CA GLN A 132 14.97 -5.34 8.91
C GLN A 132 15.74 -4.66 7.75
N MET A 133 17.08 -4.59 7.85
CA MET A 133 17.93 -3.90 6.88
C MET A 133 18.16 -4.68 5.57
N LEU A 134 18.62 -5.93 5.65
CA LEU A 134 19.01 -6.75 4.49
C LEU A 134 17.84 -7.55 3.91
N GLY A 135 16.80 -7.79 4.69
CA GLY A 135 15.60 -8.49 4.26
C GLY A 135 14.50 -7.51 3.87
N LEU A 136 13.84 -6.95 4.88
CA LEU A 136 12.62 -6.15 4.73
C LEU A 136 12.84 -4.89 3.89
N THR A 137 13.85 -4.09 4.23
CA THR A 137 14.16 -2.85 3.48
C THR A 137 14.59 -3.15 2.03
N VAL A 138 15.36 -4.22 1.78
CA VAL A 138 15.73 -4.61 0.41
C VAL A 138 14.50 -4.99 -0.40
N GLN A 139 13.59 -5.78 0.17
CA GLN A 139 12.35 -6.11 -0.51
C GLN A 139 11.49 -4.86 -0.76
N ASN A 140 11.44 -3.89 0.16
CA ASN A 140 10.70 -2.64 -0.07
C ASN A 140 11.14 -1.92 -1.36
N PHE A 141 12.47 -1.86 -1.61
CA PHE A 141 13.00 -1.30 -2.86
C PHE A 141 12.62 -2.14 -4.08
N LEU A 142 12.81 -3.46 -4.00
CA LEU A 142 12.69 -4.36 -5.14
C LEU A 142 11.24 -4.62 -5.56
N SER A 143 10.32 -4.71 -4.60
CA SER A 143 8.89 -4.88 -4.83
C SER A 143 8.27 -3.61 -5.45
N ALA A 144 8.69 -2.43 -4.97
CA ALA A 144 8.30 -1.14 -5.52
C ALA A 144 8.86 -0.94 -6.93
N ALA A 145 10.16 -1.24 -7.12
CA ALA A 145 10.79 -1.19 -8.43
C ALA A 145 10.07 -2.10 -9.42
N THR A 146 9.74 -3.35 -9.03
CA THR A 146 8.96 -4.29 -9.84
C THR A 146 7.63 -3.69 -10.31
N GLY A 147 6.88 -3.02 -9.42
CA GLY A 147 5.63 -2.35 -9.80
C GLY A 147 5.85 -1.28 -10.88
N ILE A 148 6.86 -0.43 -10.71
CA ILE A 148 7.23 0.61 -11.69
C ILE A 148 7.62 -0.02 -13.03
N VAL A 149 8.46 -1.06 -13.04
CA VAL A 149 8.92 -1.64 -14.31
C VAL A 149 7.77 -2.28 -15.09
N VAL A 150 6.82 -2.93 -14.41
CA VAL A 150 5.64 -3.54 -15.04
C VAL A 150 4.77 -2.48 -15.70
N VAL A 151 4.52 -1.34 -15.05
CA VAL A 151 3.75 -0.27 -15.68
C VAL A 151 4.52 0.39 -16.83
N ILE A 152 5.85 0.54 -16.72
CA ILE A 152 6.68 1.04 -17.83
C ILE A 152 6.61 0.09 -19.04
N ALA A 153 6.65 -1.22 -18.82
CA ALA A 153 6.42 -2.23 -19.84
C ALA A 153 5.03 -2.08 -20.51
N LEU A 154 3.97 -1.85 -19.72
CA LEU A 154 2.62 -1.57 -20.24
C LEU A 154 2.56 -0.29 -21.07
N ILE A 155 3.17 0.79 -20.58
CA ILE A 155 3.26 2.08 -21.29
C ILE A 155 3.99 1.90 -22.62
N ARG A 156 5.08 1.12 -22.66
CA ARG A 156 5.77 0.75 -23.91
C ARG A 156 4.87 -0.06 -24.84
N GLY A 157 3.98 -0.91 -24.31
CA GLY A 157 2.96 -1.61 -25.08
C GLY A 157 2.03 -0.65 -25.84
N PHE A 158 1.62 0.45 -25.21
CA PHE A 158 0.84 1.51 -25.88
C PHE A 158 1.68 2.32 -26.87
N ALA A 159 2.90 2.70 -26.48
CA ALA A 159 3.75 3.60 -27.25
C ALA A 159 4.37 2.93 -28.50
N ARG A 160 4.79 1.67 -28.41
CA ARG A 160 5.43 0.95 -29.53
C ARG A 160 4.39 0.54 -30.57
N HIS A 161 4.83 0.41 -31.82
CA HIS A 161 3.97 0.05 -32.94
C HIS A 161 4.62 -1.09 -33.72
N THR A 162 3.89 -2.18 -33.94
CA THR A 162 4.39 -3.38 -34.64
C THR A 162 5.68 -3.97 -34.06
N ALA A 163 5.86 -3.87 -32.74
CA ALA A 163 7.02 -4.39 -32.03
C ALA A 163 6.69 -5.73 -31.34
N GLN A 164 7.68 -6.61 -31.24
CA GLN A 164 7.54 -7.91 -30.56
C GLN A 164 8.06 -7.91 -29.12
N THR A 165 8.63 -6.79 -28.68
CA THR A 165 9.33 -6.66 -27.39
C THR A 165 8.83 -5.44 -26.61
N ILE A 166 9.05 -5.46 -25.28
CA ILE A 166 8.58 -4.43 -24.33
C ILE A 166 9.69 -3.87 -23.44
N GLY A 167 10.97 -4.05 -23.82
CA GLY A 167 12.13 -3.56 -23.09
C GLY A 167 12.96 -4.68 -22.47
N ASN A 168 13.67 -4.38 -21.39
CA ASN A 168 14.50 -5.33 -20.65
C ASN A 168 14.29 -5.16 -19.15
N PHE A 169 13.75 -6.20 -18.51
CA PHE A 169 13.39 -6.19 -17.08
C PHE A 169 14.56 -5.80 -16.17
N TRP A 170 15.75 -6.36 -16.42
CA TRP A 170 16.93 -6.13 -15.58
C TRP A 170 17.44 -4.69 -15.66
N VAL A 171 17.39 -4.10 -16.86
CA VAL A 171 17.78 -2.71 -17.09
C VAL A 171 16.79 -1.77 -16.39
N ASP A 172 15.50 -2.01 -16.56
CA ASP A 172 14.46 -1.19 -15.95
C ASP A 172 14.55 -1.25 -14.42
N LEU A 173 14.70 -2.47 -13.87
CA LEU A 173 14.77 -2.70 -12.43
C LEU A 173 15.99 -1.99 -11.81
N THR A 174 17.14 -2.11 -12.47
CA THR A 174 18.39 -1.48 -12.01
C THR A 174 18.26 0.05 -12.00
N ARG A 175 17.73 0.63 -13.09
CA ARG A 175 17.58 2.09 -13.21
C ARG A 175 16.58 2.67 -12.22
N VAL A 176 15.44 2.02 -12.06
CA VAL A 176 14.43 2.46 -11.08
C VAL A 176 15.01 2.38 -9.67
N THR A 177 15.68 1.30 -9.31
CA THR A 177 16.24 1.15 -7.97
C THR A 177 17.33 2.19 -7.71
N LEU A 178 18.34 2.28 -8.58
CA LEU A 178 19.54 3.09 -8.33
C LEU A 178 19.33 4.59 -8.56
N TYR A 179 18.51 4.97 -9.54
CA TYR A 179 18.39 6.37 -9.97
C TYR A 179 17.08 7.01 -9.56
N VAL A 180 16.07 6.25 -9.13
CA VAL A 180 14.80 6.79 -8.65
C VAL A 180 14.67 6.55 -7.15
N LEU A 181 14.52 5.29 -6.74
CA LEU A 181 14.12 4.97 -5.38
C LEU A 181 15.20 5.30 -4.36
N VAL A 182 16.45 4.83 -4.56
CA VAL A 182 17.57 5.09 -3.62
C VAL A 182 17.80 6.59 -3.37
N PRO A 183 17.96 7.46 -4.39
CA PRO A 183 18.21 8.87 -4.13
C PRO A 183 16.99 9.58 -3.52
N MET A 184 15.76 9.26 -3.95
CA MET A 184 14.56 9.84 -3.35
C MET A 184 14.39 9.40 -1.89
N ALA A 185 14.62 8.11 -1.59
CA ALA A 185 14.54 7.58 -0.22
C ALA A 185 15.62 8.15 0.68
N ALA A 186 16.84 8.38 0.19
CA ALA A 186 17.87 9.05 0.97
C ALA A 186 17.47 10.49 1.35
N LEU A 187 16.83 11.23 0.43
CA LEU A 187 16.33 12.58 0.71
C LEU A 187 15.18 12.56 1.73
N VAL A 188 14.20 11.66 1.55
CA VAL A 188 13.08 11.50 2.49
C VAL A 188 13.58 11.06 3.88
N ALA A 189 14.51 10.10 3.95
CA ALA A 189 15.11 9.66 5.21
C ALA A 189 15.81 10.81 5.93
N ALA A 190 16.59 11.63 5.22
CA ALA A 190 17.24 12.80 5.80
C ALA A 190 16.23 13.84 6.34
N LEU A 191 15.14 14.09 5.61
CA LEU A 191 14.06 14.96 6.07
C LEU A 191 13.38 14.40 7.33
N LEU A 192 13.05 13.10 7.34
CA LEU A 192 12.44 12.43 8.49
C LEU A 192 13.36 12.43 9.72
N MET A 193 14.67 12.17 9.54
CA MET A 193 15.66 12.26 10.60
C MET A 193 15.74 13.67 11.18
N SER A 194 15.63 14.71 10.33
CA SER A 194 15.61 16.10 10.79
C SER A 194 14.41 16.42 11.71
N GLN A 195 13.34 15.63 11.62
CA GLN A 195 12.13 15.77 12.43
C GLN A 195 12.12 14.88 13.69
N GLY A 196 13.10 13.98 13.85
CA GLY A 196 13.22 13.12 15.03
C GLY A 196 13.05 11.61 14.77
N VAL A 197 12.90 11.17 13.51
CA VAL A 197 12.91 9.74 13.17
C VAL A 197 14.29 9.17 13.46
N ILE A 198 14.35 8.06 14.20
CA ILE A 198 15.63 7.50 14.65
C ILE A 198 16.36 6.76 13.52
N GLN A 199 17.69 6.77 13.55
CA GLN A 199 18.51 5.98 12.63
C GLN A 199 19.80 5.56 13.36
N ASN A 200 19.79 4.40 14.02
CA ASN A 200 20.96 3.90 14.74
C ASN A 200 20.95 2.36 14.88
N MET A 201 22.05 1.79 15.40
CA MET A 201 22.18 0.34 15.66
C MET A 201 22.37 0.04 17.16
N ARG A 202 21.89 0.93 18.04
CA ARG A 202 22.03 0.76 19.50
C ARG A 202 21.12 -0.38 19.96
N ALA A 203 21.53 -1.10 20.99
CA ALA A 203 20.60 -1.98 21.70
C ALA A 203 19.43 -1.19 22.30
N TYR A 204 18.37 -1.89 22.70
CA TYR A 204 17.24 -1.27 23.38
C TYR A 204 17.72 -0.58 24.66
N GLN A 205 17.12 0.56 24.96
CA GLN A 205 17.57 1.42 26.06
C GLN A 205 16.54 1.41 27.18
N ASP A 206 16.96 1.04 28.38
CA ASP A 206 16.14 1.17 29.57
C ASP A 206 16.25 2.58 30.13
N VAL A 207 15.13 3.31 30.12
CA VAL A 207 15.05 4.68 30.60
C VAL A 207 14.25 4.70 31.92
N PRO A 208 14.79 5.27 33.00
CA PRO A 208 14.03 5.46 34.24
C PRO A 208 12.80 6.34 34.00
N VAL A 209 11.65 5.93 34.53
CA VAL A 209 10.44 6.75 34.47
C VAL A 209 10.48 7.82 35.55
N LEU A 210 9.95 9.01 35.25
CA LEU A 210 9.86 10.10 36.24
C LEU A 210 8.84 9.80 37.35
N GLN A 211 7.76 9.09 37.01
CA GLN A 211 6.73 8.66 37.95
C GLN A 211 6.68 7.13 37.94
N ALA A 212 7.17 6.52 39.02
CA ALA A 212 7.03 5.08 39.22
C ALA A 212 5.55 4.71 39.41
N SER A 213 5.10 3.68 38.72
CA SER A 213 3.77 3.10 38.89
C SER A 213 3.88 1.61 39.23
N THR A 214 2.76 0.98 39.57
CA THR A 214 2.71 -0.47 39.79
C THR A 214 1.67 -1.08 38.87
N TYR A 215 2.00 -2.18 38.21
CA TYR A 215 1.05 -2.96 37.42
C TYR A 215 1.01 -4.40 37.93
N ALA A 216 -0.10 -5.10 37.66
CA ALA A 216 -0.25 -6.50 38.00
C ALA A 216 0.46 -7.34 36.92
N ALA A 217 1.59 -7.94 37.26
CA ALA A 217 2.30 -8.86 36.37
C ALA A 217 2.05 -10.31 36.78
N PRO A 218 1.99 -11.29 35.86
CA PRO A 218 1.95 -12.69 36.22
C PRO A 218 3.15 -13.06 37.08
N LYS A 219 2.91 -13.73 38.20
CA LYS A 219 3.94 -14.32 39.04
C LYS A 219 4.58 -15.45 38.24
N LEU A 220 5.89 -15.36 37.99
CA LEU A 220 6.62 -16.39 37.27
C LEU A 220 7.21 -17.42 38.25
N ASP A 221 7.29 -18.68 37.83
CA ASP A 221 8.02 -19.75 38.53
C ASP A 221 9.53 -19.68 38.24
N ALA A 222 10.30 -20.63 38.79
CA ALA A 222 11.75 -20.69 38.61
C ALA A 222 12.18 -20.94 37.14
N GLN A 223 11.24 -21.32 36.28
CA GLN A 223 11.42 -21.58 34.86
C GLN A 223 10.89 -20.40 34.00
N GLY A 224 10.41 -19.33 34.62
CA GLY A 224 9.89 -18.15 33.94
C GLY A 224 8.46 -18.31 33.41
N SER A 225 7.72 -19.35 33.83
CA SER A 225 6.33 -19.58 33.41
C SER A 225 5.33 -18.97 34.40
N PRO A 226 4.18 -18.43 33.94
CA PRO A 226 3.16 -17.90 34.84
C PRO A 226 2.60 -18.98 35.78
N VAL A 227 2.73 -18.76 37.09
CA VAL A 227 2.09 -19.55 38.14
C VAL A 227 0.59 -19.38 37.99
N LYS A 228 -0.14 -20.48 37.87
CA LYS A 228 -1.60 -20.49 37.75
C LYS A 228 -2.26 -20.73 39.11
N ASP A 229 -3.42 -20.12 39.34
CA ASP A 229 -4.30 -20.41 40.47
C ASP A 229 -5.06 -21.74 40.26
N ASP A 230 -5.84 -22.15 41.26
CA ASP A 230 -6.65 -23.38 41.21
C ASP A 230 -7.72 -23.37 40.09
N LYS A 231 -7.96 -22.22 39.45
CA LYS A 231 -8.88 -22.03 38.32
C LYS A 231 -8.14 -21.94 36.98
N GLY A 232 -6.82 -22.10 36.97
CA GLY A 232 -5.97 -22.02 35.78
C GLY A 232 -5.60 -20.60 35.33
N ASN A 233 -5.97 -19.56 36.09
CA ASN A 233 -5.64 -18.17 35.76
C ASN A 233 -4.25 -17.80 36.31
N PRO A 234 -3.46 -16.96 35.62
CA PRO A 234 -2.19 -16.49 36.15
C PRO A 234 -2.37 -15.72 37.47
N VAL A 235 -1.69 -16.17 38.53
CA VAL A 235 -1.56 -15.43 39.78
C VAL A 235 -0.78 -14.16 39.47
N THR A 236 -1.32 -12.98 39.78
CA THR A 236 -0.62 -11.71 39.53
C THR A 236 -0.01 -11.14 40.80
N VAL A 237 1.12 -10.46 40.66
CA VAL A 237 1.82 -9.75 41.73
C VAL A 237 2.02 -8.28 41.36
N PRO A 238 1.84 -7.34 42.31
CA PRO A 238 2.16 -5.94 42.07
C PRO A 238 3.64 -5.79 41.73
N THR A 239 3.91 -5.31 40.52
CA THR A 239 5.26 -5.15 39.99
C THR A 239 5.53 -3.67 39.73
N PRO A 240 6.60 -3.10 40.31
CA PRO A 240 6.91 -1.69 40.12
C PRO A 240 7.48 -1.43 38.73
N LEU A 241 6.85 -0.52 37.99
CA LEU A 241 7.35 0.03 36.74
C LEU A 241 8.25 1.24 37.07
N THR A 242 9.55 0.99 37.13
CA THR A 242 10.57 2.01 37.41
C THR A 242 11.41 2.37 36.19
N LYS A 243 11.33 1.57 35.13
CA LYS A 243 12.02 1.79 33.85
C LYS A 243 11.10 1.43 32.70
N GLN A 244 11.29 2.09 31.57
CA GLN A 244 10.68 1.78 30.29
C GLN A 244 11.78 1.40 29.29
N THR A 245 11.63 0.26 28.63
CA THR A 245 12.53 -0.15 27.55
C THR A 245 12.10 0.51 26.24
N LEU A 246 13.02 1.25 25.61
CA LEU A 246 12.80 1.92 24.34
C LEU A 246 13.45 1.11 23.21
N ALA A 247 12.62 0.67 22.27
CA ALA A 247 13.08 -0.01 21.06
C ALA A 247 13.82 0.97 20.15
N MET A 248 15.03 0.58 19.73
CA MET A 248 15.92 1.36 18.86
C MET A 248 16.00 0.72 17.47
N GLY A 249 16.66 1.37 16.51
CA GLY A 249 16.94 0.75 15.21
C GLY A 249 17.18 1.72 14.05
N PRO A 250 17.47 1.18 12.85
CA PRO A 250 17.67 1.95 11.61
C PRO A 250 16.33 2.29 10.94
N VAL A 251 15.51 3.08 11.64
CA VAL A 251 14.10 3.33 11.27
C VAL A 251 13.98 4.24 10.04
N ALA A 252 14.66 5.40 10.02
CA ALA A 252 14.49 6.40 8.96
C ALA A 252 14.75 5.87 7.54
N SER A 253 15.74 4.98 7.37
CA SER A 253 16.02 4.37 6.07
C SER A 253 14.88 3.48 5.58
N GLN A 254 14.26 2.73 6.48
CA GLN A 254 13.13 1.86 6.16
C GLN A 254 11.84 2.68 5.98
N GLU A 255 11.63 3.69 6.83
CA GLU A 255 10.50 4.61 6.77
C GLU A 255 10.42 5.34 5.43
N ALA A 256 11.55 5.82 4.93
CA ALA A 256 11.58 6.55 3.69
C ALA A 256 11.18 5.69 2.48
N ILE A 257 11.71 4.47 2.39
CA ILE A 257 11.35 3.58 1.28
C ILE A 257 9.96 3.00 1.46
N LYS A 258 9.51 2.68 2.68
CA LYS A 258 8.17 2.11 2.88
C LYS A 258 7.08 3.08 2.42
N MET A 259 7.32 4.39 2.55
CA MET A 259 6.41 5.43 2.07
C MET A 259 6.54 5.64 0.55
N LEU A 260 7.76 5.87 0.05
CA LEU A 260 7.99 6.12 -1.38
C LEU A 260 7.65 4.94 -2.28
N GLY A 261 7.89 3.73 -1.81
CA GLY A 261 7.61 2.48 -2.51
C GLY A 261 6.20 1.97 -2.29
N THR A 262 5.36 2.72 -1.53
CA THR A 262 4.02 2.31 -1.08
C THR A 262 4.04 0.87 -0.58
N ASN A 263 4.94 0.59 0.35
CA ASN A 263 5.10 -0.73 0.96
C ASN A 263 4.35 -0.82 2.29
N GLY A 264 4.50 0.20 3.15
CA GLY A 264 3.75 0.31 4.41
C GLY A 264 4.27 -0.48 5.61
N GLY A 265 5.22 -1.40 5.47
CA GLY A 265 5.68 -2.22 6.62
C GLY A 265 6.43 -1.41 7.67
N GLY A 266 5.81 -1.24 8.84
CA GLY A 266 6.34 -0.47 9.97
C GLY A 266 7.55 -1.12 10.64
N PHE A 267 8.45 -0.30 11.15
CA PHE A 267 9.55 -0.78 12.01
C PHE A 267 9.05 -1.14 13.41
N PHE A 268 7.98 -0.49 13.87
CA PHE A 268 7.25 -0.81 15.08
C PHE A 268 5.82 -1.25 14.77
N ASN A 269 5.17 -1.93 15.71
CA ASN A 269 3.81 -2.43 15.53
C ASN A 269 2.79 -1.31 15.28
N ALA A 270 2.96 -0.16 15.95
CA ALA A 270 2.12 1.02 15.74
C ALA A 270 2.43 1.75 14.41
N ASN A 271 3.43 1.29 13.65
CA ASN A 271 3.74 1.79 12.32
C ASN A 271 3.90 3.32 12.30
N SER A 272 3.13 4.01 11.46
CA SER A 272 3.26 5.45 11.23
C SER A 272 2.56 6.27 12.31
N ALA A 273 1.92 5.62 13.28
CA ALA A 273 1.54 6.24 14.54
C ALA A 273 2.72 6.29 15.52
N HIS A 274 3.75 5.44 15.38
CA HIS A 274 4.85 5.41 16.34
C HIS A 274 5.69 6.70 16.31
N PRO A 275 6.00 7.36 17.45
CA PRO A 275 6.78 8.61 17.48
C PRO A 275 8.16 8.53 16.84
N TYR A 276 8.80 7.35 16.86
CA TYR A 276 10.09 7.15 16.18
C TYR A 276 9.99 6.93 14.67
N GLU A 277 8.79 6.71 14.12
CA GLU A 277 8.54 6.61 12.68
C GLU A 277 7.95 7.94 12.14
N ASN A 278 7.10 8.60 12.93
CA ASN A 278 6.39 9.81 12.52
C ASN A 278 6.26 10.84 13.68
N PRO A 279 7.32 11.60 13.97
CA PRO A 279 7.41 12.41 15.19
C PRO A 279 6.60 13.70 15.16
N THR A 280 6.38 14.30 13.99
CA THR A 280 5.82 15.66 13.87
C THR A 280 4.75 15.75 12.77
N PRO A 281 3.84 16.75 12.81
CA PRO A 281 2.87 16.97 11.72
C PRO A 281 3.55 17.22 10.37
N PHE A 282 4.77 17.77 10.35
CA PHE A 282 5.53 17.95 9.11
C PHE A 282 6.12 16.62 8.60
N ALA A 283 6.61 15.75 9.49
CA ALA A 283 6.99 14.40 9.11
C ALA A 283 5.80 13.66 8.50
N ASN A 284 4.61 13.79 9.08
CA ASN A 284 3.38 13.18 8.58
C ASN A 284 3.04 13.69 7.17
N PHE A 285 3.09 15.00 6.94
CA PHE A 285 2.92 15.59 5.61
C PHE A 285 3.93 15.02 4.59
N VAL A 286 5.21 14.88 4.98
CA VAL A 286 6.26 14.29 4.13
C VAL A 286 5.95 12.83 3.80
N GLN A 287 5.43 12.05 4.74
CA GLN A 287 5.03 10.66 4.50
C GLN A 287 3.85 10.57 3.51
N ILE A 288 2.76 11.33 3.73
CA ILE A 288 1.61 11.39 2.80
C ILE A 288 2.07 11.82 1.40
N PHE A 289 2.96 12.80 1.32
CA PHE A 289 3.54 13.24 0.05
C PHE A 289 4.36 12.14 -0.62
N ALA A 290 5.19 11.41 0.14
CA ALA A 290 6.01 10.32 -0.36
C ALA A 290 5.17 9.15 -0.91
N ILE A 291 4.05 8.83 -0.26
CA ILE A 291 3.08 7.81 -0.73
C ILE A 291 2.59 8.13 -2.16
N LEU A 292 2.22 9.38 -2.42
CA LEU A 292 1.48 9.74 -3.64
C LEU A 292 2.34 10.31 -4.79
N ILE A 293 3.56 10.78 -4.50
CA ILE A 293 4.36 11.52 -5.51
C ILE A 293 4.77 10.68 -6.72
N ILE A 294 5.18 9.42 -6.52
CA ILE A 294 5.56 8.53 -7.62
C ILE A 294 4.32 8.08 -8.42
N PRO A 295 3.23 7.58 -7.80
CA PRO A 295 1.99 7.28 -8.53
C PRO A 295 1.45 8.45 -9.37
N ALA A 296 1.41 9.66 -8.79
CA ALA A 296 1.00 10.88 -9.48
C ALA A 296 1.90 11.19 -10.68
N ALA A 297 3.23 11.07 -10.49
CA ALA A 297 4.20 11.32 -11.54
C ALA A 297 4.10 10.29 -12.67
N LEU A 298 3.85 9.02 -12.37
CA LEU A 298 3.72 7.95 -13.36
C LEU A 298 2.55 8.19 -14.33
N CYS A 299 1.44 8.79 -13.87
CA CYS A 299 0.34 9.20 -14.75
C CYS A 299 0.82 10.18 -15.83
N LEU A 300 1.68 11.13 -15.44
CA LEU A 300 2.26 12.10 -16.37
C LEU A 300 3.41 11.50 -17.20
N VAL A 301 4.09 10.46 -16.71
CA VAL A 301 5.07 9.67 -17.51
C VAL A 301 4.34 8.94 -18.63
N PHE A 302 3.20 8.30 -18.35
CA PHE A 302 2.36 7.65 -19.36
C PHE A 302 2.04 8.60 -20.51
N GLY A 303 1.47 9.78 -20.23
CA GLY A 303 1.14 10.78 -21.26
C GLY A 303 2.35 11.25 -22.07
N ARG A 304 3.54 11.34 -21.45
CA ARG A 304 4.77 11.73 -22.16
C ARG A 304 5.28 10.62 -23.09
N MET A 305 5.36 9.39 -22.59
CA MET A 305 5.93 8.26 -23.34
C MET A 305 5.05 7.85 -24.52
N ILE A 306 3.72 8.00 -24.44
CA ILE A 306 2.82 7.73 -25.57
C ILE A 306 2.70 8.92 -26.56
N GLY A 307 3.29 10.06 -26.22
CA GLY A 307 3.27 11.27 -27.05
C GLY A 307 1.99 12.11 -26.99
N ASP A 308 1.09 11.88 -26.02
CA ASP A 308 -0.09 12.73 -25.77
C ASP A 308 -0.25 13.02 -24.27
N ARG A 309 0.18 14.21 -23.86
CA ARG A 309 0.14 14.64 -22.45
C ARG A 309 -1.27 14.69 -21.87
N ARG A 310 -2.29 14.90 -22.71
CA ARG A 310 -3.69 15.03 -22.26
C ARG A 310 -4.22 13.72 -21.68
N GLN A 311 -3.74 12.58 -22.18
CA GLN A 311 -4.10 11.25 -21.66
C GLN A 311 -3.60 11.07 -20.22
N GLY A 312 -2.34 11.43 -19.96
CA GLY A 312 -1.78 11.40 -18.61
C GLY A 312 -2.48 12.35 -17.65
N ILE A 313 -2.86 13.54 -18.12
CA ILE A 313 -3.65 14.51 -17.35
C ILE A 313 -5.04 13.97 -17.05
N ALA A 314 -5.72 13.32 -18.01
CA ALA A 314 -7.05 12.77 -17.79
C ALA A 314 -7.06 11.64 -16.75
N VAL A 315 -6.07 10.75 -16.79
CA VAL A 315 -5.92 9.70 -15.76
C VAL A 315 -5.63 10.31 -14.39
N LEU A 316 -4.69 11.26 -14.31
CA LEU A 316 -4.38 11.96 -13.06
C LEU A 316 -5.60 12.72 -12.51
N ALA A 317 -6.37 13.37 -13.38
CA ALA A 317 -7.59 14.10 -13.00
C ALA A 317 -8.65 13.15 -12.42
N ALA A 318 -8.88 11.99 -13.05
CA ALA A 318 -9.79 10.98 -12.52
C ALA A 318 -9.38 10.55 -11.10
N MET A 319 -8.12 10.13 -10.92
CA MET A 319 -7.60 9.74 -9.62
C MET A 319 -7.70 10.86 -8.58
N THR A 320 -7.34 12.10 -8.95
CA THR A 320 -7.39 13.25 -8.04
C THR A 320 -8.81 13.58 -7.59
N VAL A 321 -9.79 13.52 -8.51
CA VAL A 321 -11.20 13.75 -8.17
C VAL A 321 -11.69 12.70 -7.18
N ALA A 322 -11.44 11.42 -7.45
CA ALA A 322 -11.84 10.33 -6.54
C ALA A 322 -11.17 10.45 -5.16
N PHE A 323 -9.86 10.74 -5.13
CA PHE A 323 -9.11 10.97 -3.89
C PHE A 323 -9.66 12.14 -3.06
N THR A 324 -9.99 13.25 -3.73
CA THR A 324 -10.54 14.45 -3.08
C THR A 324 -11.90 14.17 -2.45
N LEU A 325 -12.76 13.44 -3.17
CA LEU A 325 -14.08 13.04 -2.66
C LEU A 325 -13.95 12.09 -1.47
N ALA A 326 -13.10 11.06 -1.58
CA ALA A 326 -12.86 10.13 -0.49
C ALA A 326 -12.31 10.83 0.76
N THR A 327 -11.32 11.72 0.60
CA THR A 327 -10.78 12.54 1.71
C THR A 327 -11.85 13.42 2.33
N GLY A 328 -12.72 14.02 1.52
CA GLY A 328 -13.81 14.86 2.01
C GLY A 328 -14.83 14.08 2.85
N VAL A 329 -15.16 12.84 2.45
CA VAL A 329 -16.04 11.94 3.20
C VAL A 329 -15.36 11.49 4.49
N GLU A 330 -14.13 10.97 4.40
CA GLU A 330 -13.35 10.46 5.54
C GLU A 330 -13.21 11.51 6.64
N VAL A 331 -12.64 12.67 6.29
CA VAL A 331 -12.41 13.76 7.25
C VAL A 331 -13.73 14.32 7.77
N SER A 332 -14.83 14.26 7.01
CA SER A 332 -16.14 14.68 7.51
C SER A 332 -16.76 13.68 8.49
N ALA A 333 -16.65 12.39 8.20
CA ALA A 333 -17.15 11.31 9.04
C ALA A 333 -16.42 11.30 10.39
N GLU A 334 -15.08 11.34 10.38
CA GLU A 334 -14.30 11.35 11.61
C GLU A 334 -14.48 12.66 12.40
N GLN A 335 -14.64 13.80 11.73
CA GLN A 335 -14.91 15.07 12.42
C GLN A 335 -16.30 15.12 13.07
N ALA A 336 -17.27 14.32 12.61
CA ALA A 336 -18.60 14.25 13.21
C ALA A 336 -18.58 13.58 14.60
N GLY A 337 -17.55 12.77 14.88
CA GLY A 337 -17.39 12.10 16.17
C GLY A 337 -18.33 10.93 16.38
N ASN A 338 -18.42 10.48 17.63
CA ASN A 338 -19.25 9.36 18.04
C ASN A 338 -20.48 9.87 18.82
N PRO A 339 -21.72 9.62 18.36
CA PRO A 339 -22.94 10.09 19.03
C PRO A 339 -23.10 9.49 20.43
N THR A 340 -22.60 8.29 20.69
CA THR A 340 -22.63 7.65 22.02
C THR A 340 -21.76 8.42 23.00
N LEU A 341 -20.60 8.92 22.59
CA LEU A 341 -19.75 9.78 23.43
C LEU A 341 -20.42 11.14 23.69
N ALA A 342 -21.12 11.69 22.69
CA ALA A 342 -21.88 12.93 22.86
C ALA A 342 -23.02 12.77 23.88
N ALA A 343 -23.68 11.59 23.92
CA ALA A 343 -24.68 11.26 24.92
C ALA A 343 -24.11 11.17 26.36
N LEU A 344 -22.81 10.89 26.49
CA LEU A 344 -22.07 10.92 27.76
C LEU A 344 -21.53 12.31 28.11
N HIS A 345 -21.91 13.36 27.37
CA HIS A 345 -21.43 14.73 27.53
C HIS A 345 -19.91 14.91 27.35
N VAL A 346 -19.27 14.03 26.57
CA VAL A 346 -17.87 14.20 26.16
C VAL A 346 -17.81 15.29 25.08
N ASP A 347 -17.01 16.34 25.33
CA ASP A 347 -16.81 17.42 24.37
C ASP A 347 -15.98 16.95 23.16
N GLN A 348 -16.64 16.83 22.01
CA GLN A 348 -16.02 16.49 20.73
C GLN A 348 -15.93 17.70 19.79
N SER A 349 -16.11 18.92 20.30
CA SER A 349 -16.02 20.13 19.49
C SER A 349 -14.56 20.49 19.18
N ALA A 350 -14.32 20.90 17.93
CA ALA A 350 -13.00 21.38 17.51
C ALA A 350 -12.73 22.79 18.05
N ASN A 351 -11.59 22.98 18.72
CA ASN A 351 -11.15 24.28 19.24
C ASN A 351 -9.61 24.38 19.25
N ALA A 352 -9.06 25.46 19.81
CA ALA A 352 -7.60 25.68 19.79
C ALA A 352 -6.80 24.64 20.59
N LEU A 353 -7.43 23.94 21.54
CA LEU A 353 -6.79 22.96 22.43
C LEU A 353 -7.05 21.51 22.00
N GLN A 354 -8.05 21.27 21.15
CA GLN A 354 -8.37 19.93 20.66
C GLN A 354 -8.90 19.93 19.22
N SER A 355 -8.56 18.89 18.47
CA SER A 355 -9.02 18.72 17.08
C SER A 355 -10.53 18.42 16.98
N GLY A 356 -11.15 17.97 18.07
CA GLY A 356 -12.54 17.49 18.09
C GLY A 356 -12.75 16.22 17.26
N GLY A 357 -13.99 15.78 17.14
CA GLY A 357 -14.35 14.55 16.41
C GLY A 357 -13.95 13.26 17.11
N ASN A 358 -13.85 12.18 16.33
CA ASN A 358 -13.48 10.85 16.80
C ASN A 358 -11.97 10.75 17.00
N MET A 359 -11.52 10.85 18.25
CA MET A 359 -10.09 10.75 18.61
C MET A 359 -9.65 9.33 19.03
N GLU A 360 -10.56 8.35 19.06
CA GLU A 360 -10.20 6.95 19.32
C GLU A 360 -9.27 6.43 18.20
N GLY A 361 -8.17 5.79 18.62
CA GLY A 361 -7.12 5.32 17.71
C GLY A 361 -6.33 6.40 16.96
N LYS A 362 -6.54 7.69 17.25
CA LYS A 362 -5.87 8.83 16.59
C LYS A 362 -4.70 9.39 17.40
N GLU A 363 -3.79 10.04 16.71
CA GLU A 363 -2.66 10.75 17.32
C GLU A 363 -2.93 12.24 17.50
N THR A 364 -2.65 12.75 18.70
CA THR A 364 -2.79 14.18 19.03
C THR A 364 -1.88 15.07 18.19
N ARG A 365 -0.77 14.51 17.68
CA ARG A 365 0.17 15.17 16.75
C ARG A 365 -0.49 15.58 15.44
N PHE A 366 -1.41 14.77 14.92
CA PHE A 366 -1.91 14.91 13.55
C PHE A 366 -3.32 15.50 13.50
N GLY A 367 -4.15 15.14 14.49
CA GLY A 367 -5.57 15.52 14.52
C GLY A 367 -6.36 14.93 13.34
N ILE A 368 -7.64 15.29 13.24
CA ILE A 368 -8.55 14.65 12.27
C ILE A 368 -8.17 14.93 10.81
N ALA A 369 -7.70 16.15 10.50
CA ALA A 369 -7.42 16.54 9.12
C ALA A 369 -6.29 15.72 8.49
N GLN A 370 -5.12 15.69 9.14
CA GLN A 370 -3.98 14.96 8.60
C GLN A 370 -4.20 13.46 8.65
N THR A 371 -4.81 12.95 9.73
CA THR A 371 -5.14 11.54 9.83
C THR A 371 -6.10 11.10 8.74
N GLY A 372 -7.21 11.82 8.48
CA GLY A 372 -8.12 11.43 7.40
C GLY A 372 -7.48 11.50 6.00
N ILE A 373 -6.58 12.46 5.76
CA ILE A 373 -5.79 12.51 4.51
C ILE A 373 -4.85 11.29 4.43
N PHE A 374 -4.21 10.93 5.54
CA PHE A 374 -3.31 9.77 5.62
C PHE A 374 -4.07 8.46 5.40
N THR A 375 -5.19 8.24 6.09
CA THR A 375 -6.08 7.07 5.91
C THR A 375 -6.46 6.90 4.44
N VAL A 376 -6.88 7.97 3.77
CA VAL A 376 -7.23 7.89 2.34
C VAL A 376 -5.99 7.70 1.47
N ALA A 377 -4.87 8.36 1.73
CA ALA A 377 -3.65 8.20 0.96
C ALA A 377 -3.11 6.77 1.05
N THR A 378 -3.04 6.20 2.25
CA THR A 378 -2.49 4.87 2.46
C THR A 378 -3.37 3.75 1.91
N THR A 379 -4.70 3.94 1.92
CA THR A 379 -5.67 2.95 1.43
C THR A 379 -6.07 3.11 -0.03
N ALA A 380 -5.92 4.28 -0.62
CA ALA A 380 -6.09 4.49 -2.06
C ALA A 380 -4.82 4.15 -2.85
N ALA A 381 -3.65 4.33 -2.23
CA ALA A 381 -2.36 4.16 -2.86
C ALA A 381 -1.70 2.81 -2.57
N SER A 382 -2.45 1.82 -2.09
CA SER A 382 -1.91 0.49 -1.76
C SER A 382 -0.66 0.54 -0.89
N CYS A 383 -0.57 1.52 0.03
CA CYS A 383 0.62 1.70 0.84
C CYS A 383 0.56 0.84 2.09
N GLY A 384 -0.54 0.87 2.83
CA GLY A 384 -0.69 0.07 4.06
C GLY A 384 0.03 0.59 5.29
N ALA A 385 0.73 1.72 5.20
CA ALA A 385 1.18 2.45 6.40
C ALA A 385 -0.03 2.93 7.19
N VAL A 386 0.02 2.91 8.51
CA VAL A 386 -1.14 3.28 9.35
C VAL A 386 -0.68 4.28 10.42
N ASP A 387 -1.23 5.50 10.42
CA ASP A 387 -0.98 6.56 11.43
C ASP A 387 -2.13 6.70 12.46
N THR A 388 -3.20 5.95 12.26
CA THR A 388 -4.34 5.77 13.16
C THR A 388 -4.83 4.34 13.10
N MET A 389 -5.26 3.75 14.20
CA MET A 389 -5.88 2.42 14.13
C MET A 389 -7.20 2.50 13.33
N HIS A 390 -7.28 1.76 12.21
CA HIS A 390 -8.44 1.79 11.32
C HIS A 390 -9.67 1.12 11.92
N ASP A 391 -9.48 0.14 12.82
CA ASP A 391 -10.54 -0.50 13.61
C ASP A 391 -11.29 0.51 14.48
N SER A 392 -10.65 1.63 14.83
CA SER A 392 -11.21 2.69 15.66
C SER A 392 -11.82 3.85 14.85
N LEU A 393 -11.85 3.77 13.52
CA LEU A 393 -12.56 4.75 12.70
C LEU A 393 -14.06 4.62 12.93
N THR A 394 -14.81 5.70 12.67
CA THR A 394 -16.27 5.61 12.62
C THR A 394 -16.69 4.61 11.53
N PRO A 395 -17.91 4.04 11.55
CA PRO A 395 -18.31 3.06 10.55
C PRO A 395 -18.20 3.57 9.10
N LEU A 396 -18.49 4.86 8.86
CA LEU A 396 -18.26 5.48 7.55
C LEU A 396 -16.78 5.74 7.27
N GLY A 397 -16.00 6.13 8.29
CA GLY A 397 -14.55 6.28 8.20
C GLY A 397 -13.83 4.94 7.97
N GLY A 398 -14.38 3.81 8.41
CA GLY A 398 -13.88 2.47 8.06
C GLY A 398 -14.35 2.00 6.69
N LEU A 399 -15.53 2.44 6.24
CA LEU A 399 -16.08 2.10 4.92
C LEU A 399 -15.26 2.68 3.77
N VAL A 400 -14.86 3.95 3.86
CA VAL A 400 -14.07 4.63 2.81
C VAL A 400 -12.75 3.90 2.49
N PRO A 401 -11.84 3.64 3.45
CA PRO A 401 -10.60 2.90 3.19
C PRO A 401 -10.88 1.49 2.69
N MET A 402 -11.88 0.80 3.24
CA MET A 402 -12.25 -0.54 2.76
C MET A 402 -12.71 -0.52 1.30
N LEU A 403 -13.55 0.45 0.93
CA LEU A 403 -14.01 0.63 -0.44
C LEU A 403 -12.84 0.98 -1.37
N LEU A 404 -11.94 1.88 -0.98
CA LEU A 404 -10.78 2.27 -1.78
C LEU A 404 -9.89 1.07 -2.17
N MET A 405 -9.61 0.18 -1.21
CA MET A 405 -8.90 -1.07 -1.50
C MET A 405 -9.72 -1.98 -2.43
N GLN A 406 -11.02 -2.13 -2.17
CA GLN A 406 -11.95 -2.97 -2.93
C GLN A 406 -12.23 -2.46 -4.35
N LEU A 407 -12.03 -1.17 -4.64
CA LEU A 407 -12.04 -0.63 -6.00
C LEU A 407 -10.83 -1.10 -6.84
N GLY A 408 -9.92 -1.88 -6.25
CA GLY A 408 -8.76 -2.48 -6.90
C GLY A 408 -7.50 -1.62 -6.84
N GLU A 409 -7.40 -0.71 -5.86
CA GLU A 409 -6.22 0.14 -5.64
C GLU A 409 -5.86 0.99 -6.86
N VAL A 410 -6.86 1.61 -7.49
CA VAL A 410 -6.69 2.35 -8.77
C VAL A 410 -6.73 3.86 -8.62
N ILE A 411 -6.89 4.39 -7.41
CA ILE A 411 -6.94 5.84 -7.15
C ILE A 411 -5.56 6.28 -6.68
N TYR A 412 -4.72 6.76 -7.60
CA TYR A 412 -3.25 6.76 -7.50
C TYR A 412 -2.70 5.34 -7.43
N GLY A 413 -3.14 4.56 -6.45
CA GLY A 413 -2.76 3.17 -6.21
C GLY A 413 -1.28 2.98 -5.90
N GLY A 414 -0.91 1.72 -5.73
CA GLY A 414 0.48 1.35 -5.43
C GLY A 414 1.44 1.79 -6.52
N VAL A 415 2.71 1.93 -6.14
CA VAL A 415 3.81 2.38 -7.01
C VAL A 415 3.92 1.47 -8.24
N GLY A 416 3.40 1.97 -9.35
CA GLY A 416 3.20 1.26 -10.61
C GLY A 416 1.90 0.45 -10.70
N SER A 417 1.51 -0.26 -9.63
CA SER A 417 0.30 -1.08 -9.63
C SER A 417 -1.00 -0.32 -9.80
N GLY A 418 -1.10 0.85 -9.18
CA GLY A 418 -2.26 1.72 -9.35
C GLY A 418 -2.46 2.17 -10.79
N LEU A 419 -1.37 2.58 -11.45
CA LEU A 419 -1.45 3.06 -12.82
C LEU A 419 -1.76 1.92 -13.80
N TYR A 420 -1.14 0.75 -13.70
CA TYR A 420 -1.54 -0.34 -14.61
C TYR A 420 -2.99 -0.79 -14.35
N GLY A 421 -3.45 -0.79 -13.10
CA GLY A 421 -4.83 -1.12 -12.73
C GLY A 421 -5.81 -0.11 -13.33
N MET A 422 -5.53 1.18 -13.16
CA MET A 422 -6.33 2.25 -13.76
C MET A 422 -6.33 2.20 -15.30
N LEU A 423 -5.20 1.85 -15.93
CA LEU A 423 -5.15 1.67 -17.38
C LEU A 423 -5.97 0.46 -17.83
N VAL A 424 -6.02 -0.63 -17.05
CA VAL A 424 -6.92 -1.76 -17.30
C VAL A 424 -8.39 -1.33 -17.21
N PHE A 425 -8.76 -0.51 -16.20
CA PHE A 425 -10.10 0.08 -16.15
C PHE A 425 -10.38 1.05 -17.30
N ALA A 426 -9.38 1.78 -17.78
CA ALA A 426 -9.50 2.62 -18.97
C ALA A 426 -9.79 1.77 -20.23
N LEU A 427 -9.16 0.60 -20.36
CA LEU A 427 -9.48 -0.35 -21.43
C LEU A 427 -10.93 -0.85 -21.33
N LEU A 428 -11.39 -1.17 -20.11
CA LEU A 428 -12.77 -1.58 -19.87
C LEU A 428 -13.77 -0.46 -20.16
N ALA A 429 -13.49 0.77 -19.72
CA ALA A 429 -14.33 1.94 -19.94
C ALA A 429 -14.51 2.23 -21.44
N VAL A 430 -13.41 2.19 -22.21
CA VAL A 430 -13.44 2.34 -23.67
C VAL A 430 -14.17 1.18 -24.33
N PHE A 431 -14.03 -0.05 -23.82
CA PHE A 431 -14.76 -1.21 -24.31
C PHE A 431 -16.27 -1.02 -24.18
N VAL A 432 -16.74 -0.66 -22.99
CA VAL A 432 -18.16 -0.38 -22.73
C VAL A 432 -18.66 0.78 -23.58
N ALA A 433 -17.92 1.88 -23.65
CA ALA A 433 -18.31 3.03 -24.47
C ALA A 433 -18.35 2.70 -25.97
N GLY A 434 -17.37 1.94 -26.48
CA GLY A 434 -17.34 1.46 -27.86
C GLY A 434 -18.57 0.62 -28.20
N LEU A 435 -18.96 -0.30 -27.31
CA LEU A 435 -20.19 -1.08 -27.47
C LEU A 435 -21.45 -0.20 -27.50
N MET A 436 -21.55 0.79 -26.59
CA MET A 436 -22.70 1.70 -26.52
C MET A 436 -22.87 2.55 -27.79
N ILE A 437 -21.78 2.95 -28.43
CA ILE A 437 -21.81 3.73 -29.68
C ILE A 437 -21.76 2.87 -30.95
N GLY A 438 -21.73 1.54 -30.82
CA GLY A 438 -21.67 0.60 -31.94
C GLY A 438 -20.34 0.66 -32.73
N ARG A 439 -19.22 0.97 -32.08
CA ARG A 439 -17.88 1.07 -32.70
C ARG A 439 -16.90 0.11 -32.04
N THR A 440 -15.87 -0.28 -32.80
CA THR A 440 -14.77 -1.07 -32.25
C THR A 440 -14.05 -0.28 -31.14
N PRO A 441 -13.90 -0.83 -29.94
CA PRO A 441 -13.16 -0.18 -28.86
C PRO A 441 -11.70 0.13 -29.23
N GLU A 442 -11.26 1.34 -28.90
CA GLU A 442 -9.92 1.82 -29.21
C GLU A 442 -9.40 2.76 -28.11
N TYR A 443 -8.22 2.50 -27.57
CA TYR A 443 -7.55 3.37 -26.61
C TYR A 443 -6.17 3.76 -27.13
N VAL A 444 -5.89 5.07 -27.21
CA VAL A 444 -4.59 5.62 -27.68
C VAL A 444 -4.17 5.07 -29.06
N GLY A 445 -5.10 4.96 -30.01
CA GLY A 445 -4.78 4.45 -31.35
C GLY A 445 -4.68 2.93 -31.45
N LYS A 446 -4.95 2.18 -30.38
CA LYS A 446 -4.86 0.71 -30.32
C LYS A 446 -6.25 0.10 -30.20
N LYS A 447 -6.60 -0.78 -31.14
CA LYS A 447 -7.83 -1.59 -31.07
C LYS A 447 -7.76 -2.56 -29.90
N ILE A 448 -8.84 -2.62 -29.13
CA ILE A 448 -9.01 -3.55 -28.02
C ILE A 448 -9.89 -4.70 -28.52
N GLU A 449 -9.32 -5.89 -28.56
CA GLU A 449 -9.94 -7.10 -29.12
C GLU A 449 -10.18 -8.13 -28.02
N ALA A 450 -10.72 -9.29 -28.40
CA ALA A 450 -11.11 -10.33 -27.46
C ALA A 450 -9.97 -10.81 -26.56
N TYR A 451 -8.71 -10.81 -27.05
CA TYR A 451 -7.57 -11.23 -26.23
C TYR A 451 -7.30 -10.24 -25.10
N GLU A 452 -7.23 -8.94 -25.38
CA GLU A 452 -7.01 -7.93 -24.34
C GLU A 452 -8.16 -7.93 -23.35
N MET A 453 -9.41 -8.05 -23.82
CA MET A 453 -10.55 -8.09 -22.92
C MET A 453 -10.57 -9.30 -22.01
N LYS A 454 -10.13 -10.48 -22.46
CA LYS A 454 -9.96 -11.65 -21.57
C LYS A 454 -8.94 -11.37 -20.47
N MET A 455 -7.82 -10.73 -20.80
CA MET A 455 -6.80 -10.38 -19.80
C MET A 455 -7.32 -9.29 -18.84
N VAL A 456 -8.01 -8.27 -19.35
CA VAL A 456 -8.69 -7.23 -18.54
C VAL A 456 -9.67 -7.87 -17.56
N SER A 457 -10.51 -8.81 -18.02
CA SER A 457 -11.45 -9.52 -17.15
C SER A 457 -10.75 -10.33 -16.06
N ILE A 458 -9.62 -10.98 -16.35
CA ILE A 458 -8.85 -11.69 -15.32
C ILE A 458 -8.36 -10.72 -14.25
N VAL A 459 -7.75 -9.59 -14.65
CA VAL A 459 -7.24 -8.58 -13.71
C VAL A 459 -8.36 -8.05 -12.81
N VAL A 460 -9.50 -7.67 -13.41
CA VAL A 460 -10.60 -7.05 -12.68
C VAL A 460 -11.33 -8.01 -11.74
N LEU A 461 -11.40 -9.30 -12.08
CA LEU A 461 -12.15 -10.31 -11.31
C LEU A 461 -11.30 -11.08 -10.29
N LEU A 462 -9.98 -11.09 -10.45
CA LEU A 462 -9.10 -11.89 -9.58
C LEU A 462 -9.09 -11.39 -8.15
N THR A 463 -8.92 -10.08 -7.92
CA THR A 463 -8.86 -9.56 -6.55
C THR A 463 -10.21 -9.69 -5.83
N PRO A 464 -11.38 -9.39 -6.43
CA PRO A 464 -12.65 -9.64 -5.74
C PRO A 464 -12.93 -11.10 -5.45
N LEU A 465 -12.51 -12.02 -6.34
CA LEU A 465 -12.60 -13.44 -6.06
C LEU A 465 -11.80 -13.82 -4.81
N LEU A 466 -10.56 -13.36 -4.70
CA LEU A 466 -9.69 -13.63 -3.55
C LEU A 466 -10.27 -13.04 -2.26
N VAL A 467 -10.79 -11.80 -2.31
CA VAL A 467 -11.40 -11.14 -1.14
C VAL A 467 -12.64 -11.90 -0.66
N LEU A 468 -13.61 -12.11 -1.55
CA LEU A 468 -14.92 -12.65 -1.17
C LEU A 468 -14.81 -14.13 -0.78
N VAL A 469 -14.01 -14.92 -1.49
CA VAL A 469 -13.79 -16.33 -1.15
C VAL A 469 -12.98 -16.45 0.14
N GLY A 470 -11.93 -15.65 0.31
CA GLY A 470 -11.11 -15.63 1.52
C GLY A 470 -11.93 -15.27 2.77
N ALA A 471 -12.69 -14.17 2.69
CA ALA A 471 -13.58 -13.74 3.76
C ALA A 471 -14.67 -14.79 4.06
N SER A 472 -15.27 -15.39 3.03
CA SER A 472 -16.27 -16.46 3.20
C SER A 472 -15.69 -17.67 3.94
N ILE A 473 -14.48 -18.11 3.58
CA ILE A 473 -13.80 -19.22 4.26
C ILE A 473 -13.52 -18.86 5.73
N ALA A 474 -13.03 -17.65 6.00
CA ALA A 474 -12.72 -17.22 7.36
C ALA A 474 -13.95 -17.08 8.27
N VAL A 475 -15.08 -16.59 7.74
CA VAL A 475 -16.35 -16.51 8.48
C VAL A 475 -16.93 -17.90 8.77
N LEU A 476 -16.75 -18.87 7.86
CA LEU A 476 -17.25 -20.24 8.06
C LEU A 476 -16.34 -21.09 8.96
N ALA A 477 -15.04 -20.83 8.95
CA ALA A 477 -14.08 -21.55 9.78
C ALA A 477 -14.11 -21.09 11.24
N GLU A 478 -13.98 -22.03 12.18
CA GLU A 478 -13.78 -21.70 13.60
C GLU A 478 -12.46 -20.94 13.81
N ALA A 479 -11.38 -21.41 13.18
CA ALA A 479 -10.07 -20.77 13.23
C ALA A 479 -10.05 -19.34 12.67
N GLY A 480 -10.90 -19.04 11.68
CA GLY A 480 -11.01 -17.69 11.13
C GLY A 480 -11.74 -16.73 12.06
N ARG A 481 -12.78 -17.19 12.77
CA ARG A 481 -13.55 -16.37 13.72
C ARG A 481 -12.88 -16.20 15.09
N ALA A 482 -11.95 -17.08 15.45
CA ALA A 482 -11.33 -17.10 16.77
C ALA A 482 -10.56 -15.81 17.13
N GLY A 483 -10.11 -15.06 16.13
CA GLY A 483 -9.32 -13.84 16.32
C GLY A 483 -10.11 -12.53 16.31
N ILE A 484 -11.45 -12.57 16.13
CA ILE A 484 -12.30 -11.36 16.09
C ILE A 484 -12.22 -10.63 17.43
N LEU A 485 -11.93 -9.32 17.40
CA LEU A 485 -11.87 -8.50 18.61
C LEU A 485 -13.22 -7.84 18.91
N ASN A 486 -13.79 -7.17 17.92
CA ASN A 486 -15.05 -6.45 18.08
C ASN A 486 -16.25 -7.31 17.64
N PRO A 487 -17.28 -7.48 18.48
CA PRO A 487 -18.43 -8.31 18.14
C PRO A 487 -19.33 -7.67 17.07
N GLY A 488 -20.29 -8.45 16.57
CA GLY A 488 -21.32 -7.95 15.66
C GLY A 488 -20.80 -7.64 14.24
N PRO A 489 -21.41 -6.67 13.53
CA PRO A 489 -21.01 -6.30 12.16
C PRO A 489 -19.55 -5.84 12.05
N HIS A 490 -18.99 -5.25 13.10
CA HIS A 490 -17.60 -4.79 13.10
C HIS A 490 -16.62 -5.98 12.99
N GLY A 491 -16.89 -7.10 13.68
CA GLY A 491 -16.08 -8.31 13.56
C GLY A 491 -16.11 -8.94 12.16
N PHE A 492 -17.21 -8.78 11.42
CA PHE A 492 -17.22 -9.13 10.00
C PHE A 492 -16.38 -8.15 9.17
N SER A 493 -16.45 -6.85 9.47
CA SER A 493 -15.64 -5.81 8.84
C SER A 493 -14.15 -6.03 9.05
N GLU A 494 -13.71 -6.47 10.23
CA GLU A 494 -12.33 -6.88 10.53
C GLU A 494 -11.82 -7.95 9.57
N ILE A 495 -12.59 -9.04 9.40
CA ILE A 495 -12.25 -10.13 8.47
C ILE A 495 -12.24 -9.64 7.02
N LEU A 496 -13.30 -8.91 6.63
CA LEU A 496 -13.43 -8.41 5.27
C LEU A 496 -12.29 -7.44 4.92
N TYR A 497 -11.90 -6.58 5.86
CA TYR A 497 -10.78 -5.65 5.71
C TYR A 497 -9.47 -6.40 5.53
N ALA A 498 -9.19 -7.41 6.36
CA ALA A 498 -7.95 -8.20 6.27
C ALA A 498 -7.78 -8.84 4.88
N PHE A 499 -8.82 -9.47 4.33
CA PHE A 499 -8.76 -10.04 2.99
C PHE A 499 -8.77 -8.99 1.88
N SER A 500 -9.50 -7.89 2.05
CA SER A 500 -9.49 -6.75 1.11
C SER A 500 -8.09 -6.17 0.97
N SER A 501 -7.40 -5.95 2.08
CA SER A 501 -6.03 -5.45 2.13
C SER A 501 -5.04 -6.45 1.55
N ALA A 502 -5.07 -7.71 2.01
CA ALA A 502 -4.14 -8.75 1.56
C ALA A 502 -4.26 -9.02 0.04
N ALA A 503 -5.48 -9.20 -0.47
CA ALA A 503 -5.69 -9.52 -1.88
C ALA A 503 -5.39 -8.36 -2.84
N ASN A 504 -5.54 -7.12 -2.38
CA ASN A 504 -5.21 -5.93 -3.18
C ASN A 504 -3.79 -5.41 -2.93
N ASN A 505 -3.00 -6.12 -2.10
CA ASN A 505 -1.65 -5.75 -1.73
C ASN A 505 -1.54 -4.39 -1.03
N ASN A 506 -2.54 -4.01 -0.24
CA ASN A 506 -2.53 -2.75 0.49
C ASN A 506 -1.55 -2.79 1.68
N GLY A 507 -1.76 -3.72 2.61
CA GLY A 507 -0.93 -3.85 3.81
C GLY A 507 -1.55 -3.34 5.10
N SER A 508 -2.47 -2.37 5.00
CA SER A 508 -3.17 -1.86 6.19
C SER A 508 -4.00 -2.96 6.82
N ALA A 509 -4.22 -2.84 8.12
CA ALA A 509 -5.14 -3.68 8.86
C ALA A 509 -5.97 -2.79 9.77
N PHE A 510 -7.18 -3.26 10.09
CA PHE A 510 -7.89 -2.74 11.26
C PHE A 510 -7.04 -2.92 12.52
N ALA A 511 -6.35 -4.05 12.63
CA ALA A 511 -5.47 -4.42 13.75
C ALA A 511 -6.18 -4.78 15.06
N GLY A 512 -7.52 -4.89 15.06
CA GLY A 512 -8.28 -5.62 16.07
C GLY A 512 -8.19 -7.14 15.89
N LEU A 513 -8.35 -7.61 14.64
CA LEU A 513 -8.29 -9.03 14.29
C LEU A 513 -6.92 -9.64 14.61
N THR A 514 -6.91 -10.71 15.42
CA THR A 514 -5.69 -11.49 15.67
C THR A 514 -5.34 -12.36 14.47
N VAL A 515 -4.33 -11.92 13.71
CA VAL A 515 -3.95 -12.53 12.42
C VAL A 515 -2.64 -13.32 12.45
N GLY A 516 -1.87 -13.24 13.55
CA GLY A 516 -0.65 -14.03 13.80
C GLY A 516 -0.92 -15.51 14.09
N THR A 517 -1.85 -16.12 13.36
CA THR A 517 -2.23 -17.53 13.48
C THR A 517 -1.88 -18.27 12.20
N PRO A 518 -1.60 -19.60 12.25
CA PRO A 518 -1.32 -20.37 11.04
C PRO A 518 -2.42 -20.26 9.98
N PHE A 519 -3.70 -20.18 10.39
CA PHE A 519 -4.82 -20.02 9.47
C PHE A 519 -4.70 -18.74 8.64
N TYR A 520 -4.58 -17.59 9.30
CA TYR A 520 -4.47 -16.31 8.62
C TYR A 520 -3.15 -16.16 7.87
N ASN A 521 -2.06 -16.69 8.40
CA ASN A 521 -0.74 -16.63 7.77
C ASN A 521 -0.72 -17.33 6.40
N TRP A 522 -1.30 -18.53 6.29
CA TRP A 522 -1.40 -19.19 4.98
C TRP A 522 -2.41 -18.51 4.05
N MET A 523 -3.59 -18.18 4.56
CA MET A 523 -4.68 -17.62 3.74
C MET A 523 -4.32 -16.25 3.15
N THR A 524 -3.77 -15.35 3.97
CA THR A 524 -3.37 -14.01 3.50
C THR A 524 -2.14 -14.07 2.61
N ALA A 525 -1.18 -14.98 2.85
CA ALA A 525 -0.05 -15.18 1.93
C ALA A 525 -0.51 -15.61 0.53
N ILE A 526 -1.46 -16.54 0.44
CA ILE A 526 -2.06 -16.95 -0.83
C ILE A 526 -2.76 -15.76 -1.51
N ALA A 527 -3.58 -15.02 -0.76
CA ALA A 527 -4.26 -13.84 -1.27
C ALA A 527 -3.28 -12.79 -1.83
N MET A 528 -2.22 -12.46 -1.08
CA MET A 528 -1.19 -11.50 -1.48
C MET A 528 -0.44 -11.94 -2.75
N TRP A 529 -0.03 -13.21 -2.80
CA TRP A 529 0.73 -13.74 -3.93
C TRP A 529 -0.07 -13.70 -5.24
N PHE A 530 -1.30 -14.20 -5.21
CA PHE A 530 -2.15 -14.21 -6.41
C PHE A 530 -2.71 -12.83 -6.74
N GLY A 531 -3.00 -12.00 -5.74
CA GLY A 531 -3.38 -10.59 -5.93
C GLY A 531 -2.33 -9.84 -6.75
N ARG A 532 -1.05 -10.01 -6.41
CA ARG A 532 0.05 -9.33 -7.09
C ARG A 532 0.41 -9.98 -8.42
N PHE A 533 0.87 -11.23 -8.38
CA PHE A 533 1.48 -11.87 -9.54
C PHE A 533 0.47 -12.45 -10.52
N GLY A 534 -0.70 -12.85 -10.03
CA GLY A 534 -1.83 -13.22 -10.88
C GLY A 534 -2.38 -12.03 -11.68
N THR A 535 -2.17 -10.80 -11.20
CA THR A 535 -2.51 -9.56 -11.90
C THR A 535 -1.40 -9.09 -12.86
N ILE A 536 -0.13 -9.13 -12.43
CA ILE A 536 1.01 -8.67 -13.25
C ILE A 536 1.13 -9.46 -14.56
N VAL A 537 0.90 -10.79 -14.54
CA VAL A 537 1.07 -11.62 -15.73
C VAL A 537 0.09 -11.23 -16.87
N PRO A 538 -1.23 -11.14 -16.64
CA PRO A 538 -2.17 -10.59 -17.62
C PRO A 538 -1.85 -9.16 -18.06
N VAL A 539 -1.36 -8.29 -17.17
CA VAL A 539 -0.94 -6.92 -17.52
C VAL A 539 0.21 -6.93 -18.53
N LEU A 540 1.22 -7.77 -18.32
CA LEU A 540 2.32 -7.94 -19.28
C LEU A 540 1.86 -8.58 -20.59
N ALA A 541 0.89 -9.49 -20.54
CA ALA A 541 0.25 -10.05 -21.74
C ALA A 541 -0.47 -8.96 -22.57
N ILE A 542 -1.21 -8.05 -21.91
CA ILE A 542 -1.82 -6.88 -22.55
C ILE A 542 -0.71 -6.02 -23.19
N ALA A 543 0.36 -5.71 -22.46
CA ALA A 543 1.48 -4.92 -22.96
C ALA A 543 2.08 -5.51 -24.24
N GLY A 544 2.34 -6.82 -24.25
CA GLY A 544 2.88 -7.53 -25.40
C GLY A 544 1.94 -7.53 -26.60
N SER A 545 0.65 -7.75 -26.37
CA SER A 545 -0.35 -7.73 -27.45
C SER A 545 -0.50 -6.34 -28.06
N LEU A 546 -0.57 -5.30 -27.23
CA LEU A 546 -0.66 -3.91 -27.69
C LEU A 546 0.58 -3.48 -28.47
N ALA A 547 1.79 -3.89 -28.05
CA ALA A 547 3.03 -3.55 -28.74
C ALA A 547 3.04 -4.03 -30.20
N ALA A 548 2.48 -5.22 -30.45
CA ALA A 548 2.41 -5.83 -31.78
C ALA A 548 1.41 -5.13 -32.73
N LYS A 549 0.45 -4.38 -32.20
CA LYS A 549 -0.59 -3.72 -33.02
C LYS A 549 -0.08 -2.46 -33.71
N LYS A 550 -0.66 -2.16 -34.88
CA LYS A 550 -0.49 -0.87 -35.57
C LYS A 550 -1.25 0.23 -34.82
N ARG A 551 -0.76 1.47 -34.92
CA ARG A 551 -1.50 2.65 -34.46
C ARG A 551 -2.46 3.11 -35.55
N ILE A 552 -3.71 3.36 -35.17
CA ILE A 552 -4.75 3.86 -36.07
C ILE A 552 -4.88 5.38 -35.89
N ALA A 553 -5.18 6.08 -36.97
CA ALA A 553 -5.44 7.52 -36.95
C ALA A 553 -6.83 7.79 -36.37
N ALA A 554 -6.95 8.86 -35.58
CA ALA A 554 -8.25 9.27 -35.06
C ALA A 554 -9.18 9.67 -36.21
N THR A 555 -10.43 9.20 -36.14
CA THR A 555 -11.51 9.52 -37.08
C THR A 555 -12.60 10.32 -36.37
N SER A 556 -13.59 10.83 -37.09
CA SER A 556 -14.77 11.48 -36.49
C SER A 556 -15.57 10.54 -35.57
N GLY A 557 -15.42 9.22 -35.71
CA GLY A 557 -16.05 8.22 -34.85
C GLY A 557 -15.19 7.76 -33.66
N THR A 558 -13.97 8.29 -33.51
CA THR A 558 -13.09 7.93 -32.39
C THR A 558 -13.50 8.69 -31.13
N LEU A 559 -13.82 7.97 -30.05
CA LEU A 559 -14.16 8.56 -28.77
C LEU A 559 -12.94 9.30 -28.18
N PRO A 560 -13.03 10.58 -27.80
CA PRO A 560 -11.93 11.29 -27.17
C PRO A 560 -11.70 10.82 -25.73
N THR A 561 -10.54 10.21 -25.46
CA THR A 561 -10.21 9.60 -24.16
C THR A 561 -9.45 10.53 -23.21
N HIS A 562 -9.57 11.84 -23.39
CA HIS A 562 -8.81 12.84 -22.61
C HIS A 562 -9.64 14.06 -22.18
N GLY A 563 -10.96 14.01 -22.36
CA GLY A 563 -11.89 15.09 -21.97
C GLY A 563 -12.63 14.77 -20.66
N PRO A 564 -13.38 15.74 -20.11
CA PRO A 564 -14.18 15.53 -18.89
C PRO A 564 -15.15 14.35 -18.99
N LEU A 565 -15.75 14.13 -20.17
CA LEU A 565 -16.62 12.98 -20.42
C LEU A 565 -15.91 11.65 -20.16
N PHE A 566 -14.67 11.51 -20.62
CA PHE A 566 -13.89 10.29 -20.40
C PHE A 566 -13.49 10.14 -18.92
N VAL A 567 -13.15 11.23 -18.25
CA VAL A 567 -12.85 11.22 -16.81
C VAL A 567 -14.05 10.70 -16.01
N VAL A 568 -15.26 11.21 -16.31
CA VAL A 568 -16.50 10.75 -15.67
C VAL A 568 -16.80 9.29 -16.02
N LEU A 569 -16.64 8.89 -17.29
CA LEU A 569 -16.84 7.51 -17.72
C LEU A 569 -15.88 6.55 -17.00
N LEU A 570 -14.61 6.92 -16.87
CA LEU A 570 -13.59 6.11 -16.20
C LEU A 570 -13.93 5.93 -14.72
N LEU A 571 -14.26 7.04 -14.03
CA LEU A 571 -14.71 7.00 -12.64
C LEU A 571 -15.98 6.17 -12.46
N GLY A 572 -16.96 6.35 -13.34
CA GLY A 572 -18.19 5.56 -13.34
C GLY A 572 -17.92 4.07 -13.56
N THR A 573 -16.97 3.72 -14.42
CA THR A 573 -16.57 2.33 -14.67
C THR A 573 -15.93 1.71 -13.41
N VAL A 574 -14.99 2.42 -12.79
CA VAL A 574 -14.33 1.97 -11.54
C VAL A 574 -15.36 1.77 -10.43
N LEU A 575 -16.24 2.75 -10.21
CA LEU A 575 -17.27 2.68 -9.17
C LEU A 575 -18.29 1.59 -9.46
N LEU A 576 -18.77 1.45 -10.69
CA LEU A 576 -19.80 0.47 -11.03
C LEU A 576 -19.27 -0.96 -10.88
N VAL A 577 -18.06 -1.22 -11.37
CA VAL A 577 -17.48 -2.57 -11.27
C VAL A 577 -17.05 -2.87 -9.84
N GLY A 578 -16.34 -1.95 -9.20
CA GLY A 578 -15.85 -2.14 -7.84
C GLY A 578 -17.00 -2.15 -6.82
N ALA A 579 -17.76 -1.06 -6.70
CA ALA A 579 -18.78 -0.95 -5.66
C ALA A 579 -19.85 -2.04 -5.78
N LEU A 580 -20.41 -2.32 -6.98
CA LEU A 580 -21.45 -3.34 -7.14
C LEU A 580 -21.00 -4.74 -6.74
N THR A 581 -19.70 -5.05 -6.85
CA THR A 581 -19.15 -6.34 -6.43
C THR A 581 -19.19 -6.51 -4.91
N TYR A 582 -19.03 -5.42 -4.16
CA TYR A 582 -18.91 -5.45 -2.70
C TYR A 582 -20.10 -4.88 -1.94
N VAL A 583 -21.11 -4.27 -2.60
CA VAL A 583 -22.32 -3.74 -1.93
C VAL A 583 -22.90 -4.72 -0.90
N PRO A 584 -23.10 -6.02 -1.19
CA PRO A 584 -23.67 -6.93 -0.20
C PRO A 584 -22.79 -7.10 1.04
N ALA A 585 -21.47 -7.20 0.87
CA ALA A 585 -20.53 -7.35 1.97
C ALA A 585 -20.42 -6.05 2.79
N LEU A 586 -20.28 -4.89 2.12
CA LEU A 586 -20.22 -3.58 2.77
C LEU A 586 -21.51 -3.23 3.51
N ALA A 587 -22.66 -3.66 3.00
CA ALA A 587 -23.94 -3.50 3.70
C ALA A 587 -23.95 -4.29 5.02
N LEU A 588 -23.47 -5.53 5.03
CA LEU A 588 -23.46 -6.40 6.22
C LEU A 588 -22.37 -6.05 7.24
N GLY A 589 -21.32 -5.33 6.85
CA GLY A 589 -20.27 -4.83 7.74
C GLY A 589 -20.53 -3.38 8.16
N PRO A 590 -19.78 -2.40 7.61
CA PRO A 590 -19.85 -1.01 8.06
C PRO A 590 -21.20 -0.33 7.79
N GLY A 591 -21.98 -0.80 6.81
CA GLY A 591 -23.30 -0.24 6.50
C GLY A 591 -24.30 -0.43 7.65
N VAL A 592 -24.47 -1.67 8.14
CA VAL A 592 -25.33 -1.95 9.29
C VAL A 592 -24.76 -1.35 10.57
N GLU A 593 -23.44 -1.40 10.76
CA GLU A 593 -22.79 -0.77 11.91
C GLU A 593 -23.07 0.73 12.01
N HIS A 594 -23.03 1.44 10.88
CA HIS A 594 -23.40 2.85 10.82
C HIS A 594 -24.84 3.08 11.28
N LEU A 595 -25.79 2.28 10.80
CA LEU A 595 -27.19 2.39 11.19
C LEU A 595 -27.38 2.11 12.69
N MET A 596 -26.69 1.10 13.24
CA MET A 596 -26.74 0.77 14.67
C MET A 596 -26.21 1.93 15.54
N MET A 597 -25.06 2.51 15.15
CA MET A 597 -24.45 3.64 15.87
C MET A 597 -25.41 4.83 15.99
N TRP A 598 -26.17 5.15 14.94
CA TRP A 598 -27.13 6.27 14.96
C TRP A 598 -28.46 5.93 15.63
N LEU A 599 -28.83 4.66 15.70
CA LEU A 599 -30.01 4.19 16.43
C LEU A 599 -29.72 3.96 17.92
N GLY A 600 -28.45 3.99 18.34
CA GLY A 600 -28.03 3.71 19.71
C GLY A 600 -28.20 2.23 20.11
N ALA A 601 -28.07 1.33 19.14
CA ALA A 601 -28.34 -0.10 19.27
C ALA A 601 -27.07 -0.94 19.43
#